data_AF-A0A957PJJ0-F1
#
_entry.id   AF-A0A957PJJ0-F1
#
_cell.length_a   1.000
_cell.length_b   1.000
_cell.length_c   1.000
_cell.angle_alpha   90.00
_cell.angle_beta   90.00
_cell.angle_gamma   90.00
#
_symmetry.space_group_name_H-M   'P 1'
#
loop_
_entity.id
_entity.type
_entity.pdbx_description
1 polymer ?
#
loop_
_entity_poly.entity_id
_entity_poly.type
_entity_poly.pdbx_seq_one_letter_code
_entity_poly.pdbx_strand_id
1 'polypeptide(L)'
;MPQPPEREEMFFWRNPMLDNLELLRARYITHTFSPHVHEGYAIGVIEAGAETFFYRNQWHVAPSGSVVIINPGEVHTGEALTAAGWRYRMLYPSAELLRRVASALAGCAQDYPFFATPVVNDPVIAAQIVQAHQLL
;
A
#
# COMPACT_ATOMS: atom_id res chain seq x y z
N MET A 1 -29.59 18.48 -1.89
CA MET A 1 -29.89 17.02 -1.74
C MET A 1 -28.78 16.44 -0.87
N PRO A 2 -29.06 15.62 0.15
CA PRO A 2 -27.99 14.90 0.84
C PRO A 2 -27.31 14.00 -0.19
N GLN A 3 -25.98 13.99 -0.22
CA GLN A 3 -25.26 13.01 -1.04
C GLN A 3 -25.63 11.61 -0.56
N PRO A 4 -25.78 10.63 -1.48
CA PRO A 4 -25.95 9.25 -1.08
C PRO A 4 -24.80 8.85 -0.14
N PRO A 5 -25.06 8.01 0.88
CA PRO A 5 -23.99 7.53 1.74
C PRO A 5 -22.92 6.89 0.86
N GLU A 6 -21.69 7.34 1.04
CA GLU A 6 -20.57 6.84 0.28
C GLU A 6 -20.44 5.32 0.54
N ARG A 7 -20.19 4.54 -0.51
CA ARG A 7 -20.13 3.08 -0.43
C ARG A 7 -18.68 2.60 -0.33
N GLU A 8 -18.49 1.46 0.32
CA GLU A 8 -17.22 0.73 0.23
C GLU A 8 -17.09 0.12 -1.17
N GLU A 9 -15.87 0.19 -1.73
CA GLU A 9 -15.55 -0.29 -3.06
C GLU A 9 -14.19 -0.98 -3.01
N MET A 10 -14.05 -2.09 -3.72
CA MET A 10 -12.81 -2.85 -3.80
C MET A 10 -12.65 -3.44 -5.19
N PHE A 11 -11.51 -3.17 -5.81
CA PHE A 11 -11.10 -3.72 -7.10
C PHE A 11 -9.73 -4.36 -6.93
N PHE A 12 -9.66 -5.65 -7.19
CA PHE A 12 -8.44 -6.44 -7.08
C PHE A 12 -8.16 -7.18 -8.38
N TRP A 13 -6.91 -7.14 -8.83
CA TRP A 13 -6.48 -7.86 -10.01
C TRP A 13 -5.01 -8.27 -9.89
N ARG A 14 -4.56 -9.10 -10.82
CA ARG A 14 -3.17 -9.54 -10.91
C ARG A 14 -2.62 -9.22 -12.29
N ASN A 15 -1.37 -8.75 -12.33
CA ASN A 15 -0.64 -8.55 -13.56
C ASN A 15 0.29 -9.75 -13.81
N PRO A 16 -0.04 -10.65 -14.76
CA PRO A 16 0.75 -11.87 -14.98
C PRO A 16 2.13 -11.61 -15.58
N MET A 17 2.38 -10.41 -16.12
CA MET A 17 3.66 -10.05 -16.72
C MET A 17 4.70 -9.57 -15.70
N LEU A 18 4.28 -9.30 -14.47
CA LEU A 18 5.13 -8.85 -13.38
C LEU A 18 5.08 -9.83 -12.21
N ASP A 19 5.39 -11.11 -12.45
CA ASP A 19 5.47 -12.11 -11.38
C ASP A 19 4.14 -12.25 -10.60
N ASN A 20 3.02 -12.20 -11.32
CA ASN A 20 1.67 -12.16 -10.76
C ASN A 20 1.43 -11.04 -9.74
N LEU A 21 2.12 -9.91 -9.87
CA LEU A 21 1.94 -8.72 -9.03
C LEU A 21 0.45 -8.45 -8.78
N GLU A 22 0.05 -8.44 -7.52
CA GLU A 22 -1.31 -8.16 -7.13
C GLU A 22 -1.50 -6.65 -6.93
N LEU A 23 -2.65 -6.15 -7.38
CA LEU A 23 -3.03 -4.75 -7.30
C LEU A 23 -4.39 -4.64 -6.63
N LEU A 24 -4.54 -3.61 -5.80
CA LEU A 24 -5.78 -3.29 -5.09
C LEU A 24 -6.05 -1.81 -5.23
N ARG A 25 -7.25 -1.45 -5.65
CA ARG A 25 -7.81 -0.12 -5.43
C ARG A 25 -9.03 -0.28 -4.55
N ALA A 26 -9.03 0.38 -3.40
CA ALA A 26 -10.14 0.26 -2.48
C ALA A 26 -10.50 1.58 -1.80
N ARG A 27 -11.75 1.61 -1.35
CA ARG A 27 -12.32 2.61 -0.49
C ARG A 27 -13.02 1.90 0.66
N TYR A 28 -12.58 2.16 1.87
CA TYR A 28 -13.17 1.60 3.09
C TYR A 28 -13.65 2.73 4.00
N ILE A 29 -14.75 2.48 4.71
CA ILE A 29 -15.35 3.47 5.63
C ILE A 29 -15.42 2.88 7.03
N THR A 30 -15.94 1.66 7.15
CA THR A 30 -16.11 0.96 8.43
C THR A 30 -15.29 -0.32 8.49
N HIS A 31 -14.76 -0.80 7.36
CA HIS A 31 -13.92 -1.97 7.33
C HIS A 31 -12.63 -1.78 8.14
N THR A 32 -12.29 -2.79 8.93
CA THR A 32 -11.05 -2.88 9.69
C THR A 32 -10.36 -4.19 9.37
N PHE A 33 -9.07 -4.14 9.04
CA PHE A 33 -8.23 -5.30 8.85
C PHE A 33 -7.69 -5.77 10.21
N SER A 34 -8.11 -6.96 10.62
CA SER A 34 -7.52 -7.68 11.76
C SER A 34 -6.00 -7.90 11.54
N PRO A 35 -5.22 -8.14 12.62
CA PRO A 35 -3.80 -8.45 12.49
C PRO A 35 -3.51 -9.54 11.46
N HIS A 36 -2.67 -9.24 10.47
CA HIS A 36 -2.33 -10.15 9.38
C HIS A 36 -0.90 -9.90 8.85
N VAL A 37 -0.44 -10.78 7.97
CA VAL A 37 0.88 -10.70 7.31
C VAL A 37 0.75 -11.05 5.84
N HIS A 38 1.74 -10.61 5.05
CA HIS A 38 1.92 -11.05 3.67
C HIS A 38 3.35 -11.58 3.47
N GLU A 39 3.54 -12.49 2.51
CA GLU A 39 4.87 -12.96 2.11
C GLU A 39 5.62 -11.94 1.23
N GLY A 40 4.88 -11.06 0.55
CA GLY A 40 5.42 -9.93 -0.22
C GLY A 40 5.36 -8.62 0.56
N TYR A 41 5.79 -7.53 -0.10
CA TYR A 41 5.61 -6.19 0.45
C TYR A 41 4.17 -5.73 0.22
N ALA A 42 3.67 -4.82 1.05
CA ALA A 42 2.50 -4.01 0.71
C ALA A 42 2.97 -2.56 0.52
N ILE A 43 2.83 -2.03 -0.69
CA ILE A 43 3.30 -0.68 -1.06
C ILE A 43 2.18 0.07 -1.74
N GLY A 44 1.80 1.24 -1.24
CA GLY A 44 0.70 1.98 -1.83
C GLY A 44 0.56 3.41 -1.39
N VAL A 45 -0.50 4.06 -1.86
CA VAL A 45 -0.74 5.49 -1.64
C VAL A 45 -2.14 5.70 -1.10
N ILE A 46 -2.25 6.52 -0.05
CA ILE A 46 -3.53 7.01 0.45
C ILE A 46 -4.00 8.15 -0.46
N GLU A 47 -5.01 7.90 -1.27
CA GLU A 47 -5.56 8.90 -2.22
C GLU A 47 -6.50 9.89 -1.53
N ALA A 48 -7.23 9.49 -0.49
CA ALA A 48 -8.16 10.34 0.25
C ALA A 48 -8.39 9.81 1.67
N GLY A 49 -8.73 10.70 2.59
CA GLY A 49 -8.90 10.36 4.01
C GLY A 49 -7.56 10.09 4.70
N ALA A 50 -7.57 9.19 5.67
CA ALA A 50 -6.37 8.74 6.37
C ALA A 50 -6.56 7.31 6.88
N GLU A 51 -5.52 6.50 6.69
CA GLU A 51 -5.41 5.17 7.29
C GLU A 51 -4.69 5.30 8.64
N THR A 52 -5.12 4.51 9.63
CA THR A 52 -4.35 4.24 10.85
C THR A 52 -4.11 2.74 10.97
N PHE A 53 -2.92 2.35 11.38
CA PHE A 53 -2.54 0.94 11.46
C PHE A 53 -1.50 0.70 12.56
N PHE A 54 -1.59 -0.46 13.19
CA PHE A 54 -0.58 -0.93 14.14
C PHE A 54 0.47 -1.73 13.40
N TYR A 55 1.73 -1.32 13.52
CA TYR A 55 2.85 -1.97 12.82
C TYR A 55 4.15 -1.76 13.60
N ARG A 56 4.91 -2.85 13.80
CA ARG A 56 6.18 -2.85 14.57
C ARG A 56 6.05 -2.17 15.93
N ASN A 57 5.09 -2.64 16.71
CA ASN A 57 4.79 -2.24 18.10
C ASN A 57 4.39 -0.76 18.29
N GLN A 58 3.93 -0.08 17.24
CA GLN A 58 3.47 1.30 17.35
C GLN A 58 2.31 1.56 16.38
N TRP A 59 1.48 2.55 16.71
CA TRP A 59 0.44 3.05 15.83
C TRP A 59 1.01 4.08 14.86
N HIS A 60 0.61 3.96 13.59
CA HIS A 60 0.98 4.87 12.51
C HIS A 60 -0.27 5.50 11.92
N VAL A 61 -0.11 6.71 11.41
CA VAL A 61 -1.15 7.42 10.66
C VAL A 61 -0.59 7.79 9.29
N ALA A 62 -1.29 7.41 8.24
CA ALA A 62 -0.99 7.77 6.86
C ALA A 62 -2.12 8.65 6.30
N PRO A 63 -1.97 9.98 6.32
CA PRO A 63 -2.94 10.88 5.68
C PRO A 63 -2.87 10.80 4.15
N SER A 64 -3.87 11.35 3.47
CA SER A 64 -3.88 11.52 2.02
C SER A 64 -2.57 12.11 1.49
N GLY A 65 -2.06 11.52 0.41
CA GLY A 65 -0.76 11.83 -0.19
C GLY A 65 0.40 11.00 0.35
N SER A 66 0.22 10.25 1.43
CA SER A 66 1.28 9.40 2.00
C SER A 66 1.47 8.12 1.20
N VAL A 67 2.72 7.65 1.14
CA VAL A 67 3.07 6.30 0.72
C VAL A 67 3.13 5.40 1.96
N VAL A 68 2.42 4.28 1.92
CA VAL A 68 2.46 3.23 2.95
C VAL A 68 3.33 2.09 2.46
N ILE A 69 4.22 1.60 3.31
CA ILE A 69 5.14 0.50 3.02
C ILE A 69 5.16 -0.47 4.21
N ILE A 70 4.84 -1.74 3.96
CA ILE A 70 4.92 -2.83 4.93
C ILE A 70 5.88 -3.89 4.38
N ASN A 71 6.90 -4.25 5.18
CA ASN A 71 7.87 -5.28 4.82
C ASN A 71 7.25 -6.70 4.92
N PRO A 72 7.77 -7.67 4.15
CA PRO A 72 7.36 -9.07 4.23
C PRO A 72 7.38 -9.65 5.64
N GLY A 73 6.37 -10.48 5.95
CA GLY A 73 6.28 -11.23 7.21
C GLY A 73 5.96 -10.40 8.46
N GLU A 74 5.83 -9.08 8.32
CA GLU A 74 5.53 -8.21 9.46
C GLU A 74 4.02 -8.12 9.72
N VAL A 75 3.64 -8.35 10.98
CA VAL A 75 2.24 -8.26 11.42
C VAL A 75 1.79 -6.80 11.40
N HIS A 76 0.63 -6.55 10.78
CA HIS A 76 0.00 -5.24 10.76
C HIS A 76 -1.52 -5.31 10.75
N THR A 77 -2.16 -4.18 11.09
CA THR A 77 -3.60 -3.95 10.95
C THR A 77 -3.87 -2.89 9.88
N GLY A 78 -5.11 -2.44 9.74
CA GLY A 78 -5.46 -1.27 8.94
C GLY A 78 -6.91 -0.85 9.17
N GLU A 79 -7.16 0.43 9.43
CA GLU A 79 -8.49 0.96 9.62
C GLU A 79 -8.56 2.45 9.27
N ALA A 80 -9.78 2.97 9.14
CA ALA A 80 -9.99 4.39 8.90
C ALA A 80 -9.65 5.18 10.17
N LEU A 81 -8.87 6.25 10.04
CA LEU A 81 -8.65 7.17 11.17
C LEU A 81 -9.93 7.92 11.56
N THR A 82 -10.83 8.14 10.60
CA THR A 82 -12.06 8.93 10.79
C THR A 82 -13.26 8.26 10.12
N ALA A 83 -14.47 8.66 10.50
CA ALA A 83 -15.72 8.15 9.92
C ALA A 83 -15.89 8.47 8.41
N ALA A 84 -15.04 9.33 7.83
CA ALA A 84 -15.03 9.58 6.39
C ALA A 84 -14.41 8.42 5.57
N GLY A 85 -13.74 7.48 6.25
CA GLY A 85 -13.02 6.39 5.61
C GLY A 85 -11.67 6.79 5.02
N TRP A 86 -11.13 5.90 4.21
CA TRP A 86 -9.95 6.15 3.38
C TRP A 86 -10.09 5.50 2.00
N ARG A 87 -9.41 6.09 1.03
CA ARG A 87 -9.27 5.55 -0.33
C ARG A 87 -7.80 5.40 -0.63
N TYR A 88 -7.43 4.28 -1.24
CA TYR A 88 -6.04 3.95 -1.44
C TYR A 88 -5.85 2.96 -2.58
N ARG A 89 -4.60 2.85 -3.01
CA ARG A 89 -4.15 1.89 -4.01
C ARG A 89 -2.92 1.17 -3.48
N MET A 90 -2.88 -0.14 -3.60
CA MET A 90 -1.78 -0.98 -3.14
C MET A 90 -1.25 -1.87 -4.27
N LEU A 91 0.06 -2.02 -4.27
CA LEU A 91 0.83 -3.01 -5.01
C LEU A 91 1.33 -4.02 -3.98
N TYR A 92 1.22 -5.31 -4.29
CA TYR A 92 1.77 -6.38 -3.47
C TYR A 92 2.89 -7.13 -4.20
N PRO A 93 4.06 -6.51 -4.43
CA PRO A 93 5.16 -7.18 -5.10
C PRO A 93 5.74 -8.29 -4.23
N SER A 94 6.08 -9.41 -4.87
CA SER A 94 6.86 -10.46 -4.23
C SER A 94 8.22 -9.93 -3.78
N ALA A 95 8.80 -10.54 -2.74
CA ALA A 95 10.13 -10.18 -2.28
C ALA A 95 11.18 -10.29 -3.41
N GLU A 96 11.04 -11.33 -4.23
CA GLU A 96 11.87 -11.57 -5.41
C GLU A 96 11.71 -10.49 -6.50
N LEU A 97 10.49 -10.03 -6.78
CA LEU A 97 10.27 -8.97 -7.75
C LEU A 97 11.00 -7.70 -7.35
N LEU A 98 10.86 -7.28 -6.08
CA LEU A 98 11.52 -6.07 -5.60
C LEU A 98 13.05 -6.20 -5.55
N ARG A 99 13.58 -7.37 -5.17
CA ARG A 99 15.02 -7.66 -5.22
C ARG A 99 15.56 -7.57 -6.66
N ARG A 100 14.83 -8.08 -7.66
CA ARG A 100 15.20 -7.98 -9.08
C ARG A 100 15.21 -6.52 -9.55
N VAL A 101 14.20 -5.73 -9.19
CA VAL A 101 14.15 -4.30 -9.51
C VAL A 101 15.32 -3.55 -8.87
N ALA A 102 15.58 -3.76 -7.59
CA ALA A 102 16.71 -3.14 -6.88
C ALA A 102 18.06 -3.49 -7.53
N SER A 103 18.26 -4.76 -7.89
CA SER A 103 19.48 -5.22 -8.56
C SER A 103 19.65 -4.57 -9.94
N ALA A 104 18.57 -4.46 -10.71
CA ALA A 104 18.60 -3.80 -12.02
C ALA A 104 18.94 -2.31 -11.92
N LEU A 105 18.37 -1.61 -10.93
CA LEU A 105 18.66 -0.19 -10.68
C LEU A 105 20.10 0.06 -10.22
N ALA A 106 20.65 -0.83 -9.39
CA ALA A 106 22.02 -0.73 -8.89
C ALA A 106 23.07 -1.17 -9.91
N GLY A 107 22.69 -1.93 -10.94
CA GLY A 107 23.62 -2.53 -11.90
C GLY A 107 24.43 -3.71 -11.34
N CYS A 108 24.08 -4.21 -10.15
CA CYS A 108 24.72 -5.34 -9.50
C CYS A 108 23.71 -6.07 -8.60
N ALA A 109 24.05 -7.29 -8.15
CA ALA A 109 23.18 -8.05 -7.25
C ALA A 109 22.95 -7.29 -5.95
N GLN A 110 21.69 -7.24 -5.51
CA GLN A 110 21.26 -6.66 -4.23
C GLN A 110 20.54 -7.72 -3.39
N ASP A 111 20.57 -7.53 -2.08
CA ASP A 111 19.71 -8.24 -1.14
C ASP A 111 18.26 -7.73 -1.20
N TYR A 112 17.36 -8.35 -0.44
CA TYR A 112 15.97 -7.89 -0.33
C TYR A 112 15.90 -6.49 0.30
N PRO A 113 15.22 -5.51 -0.33
CA PRO A 113 15.06 -4.19 0.24
C PRO A 113 14.42 -4.22 1.63
N PHE A 114 14.88 -3.38 2.55
CA PHE A 114 14.20 -3.19 3.83
C PHE A 114 13.82 -1.72 3.99
N PHE A 115 12.55 -1.46 4.26
CA PHE A 115 12.03 -0.12 4.45
C PHE A 115 11.83 0.16 5.94
N ALA A 116 12.70 1.00 6.51
CA ALA A 116 12.63 1.33 7.93
C ALA A 116 11.40 2.18 8.29
N THR A 117 10.98 3.04 7.36
CA THR A 117 9.89 4.00 7.53
C THR A 117 8.63 3.51 6.82
N PRO A 118 7.53 3.20 7.55
CA PRO A 118 6.32 2.65 6.95
C PRO A 118 5.40 3.70 6.33
N VAL A 119 5.58 4.98 6.67
CA VAL A 119 4.83 6.10 6.11
C VAL A 119 5.80 7.14 5.56
N VAL A 120 5.81 7.30 4.24
CA VAL A 120 6.69 8.25 3.54
C VAL A 120 5.87 9.39 2.96
N ASN A 121 6.21 10.62 3.33
CA ASN A 121 5.59 11.84 2.83
C ASN A 121 6.44 12.43 1.69
N ASP A 122 6.28 11.87 0.49
CA ASP A 122 6.95 12.35 -0.71
C ASP A 122 5.93 12.42 -1.87
N PRO A 123 5.48 13.63 -2.26
CA PRO A 123 4.49 13.80 -3.32
C PRO A 123 4.92 13.27 -4.69
N VAL A 124 6.23 13.28 -4.97
CA VAL A 124 6.77 12.81 -6.25
C VAL A 124 6.69 11.29 -6.30
N ILE A 125 7.14 10.61 -5.25
CA ILE A 125 7.06 9.15 -5.16
C ILE A 125 5.60 8.69 -5.13
N ALA A 126 4.73 9.37 -4.37
CA ALA A 126 3.31 9.06 -4.33
C ALA A 126 2.67 9.16 -5.73
N ALA A 127 2.96 10.22 -6.48
CA ALA A 127 2.46 10.37 -7.84
C ALA A 127 2.98 9.26 -8.78
N GLN A 128 4.26 8.88 -8.66
CA GLN A 128 4.85 7.80 -9.47
C GLN A 128 4.23 6.44 -9.17
N ILE A 129 3.98 6.11 -7.90
CA ILE A 129 3.30 4.86 -7.52
C ILE A 129 1.87 4.84 -8.06
N VAL A 130 1.14 5.95 -7.95
CA VAL A 130 -0.22 6.06 -8.52
C VAL A 130 -0.20 5.86 -10.03
N GLN A 131 0.72 6.50 -10.75
CA GLN A 131 0.86 6.33 -12.19
C GLN A 131 1.20 4.89 -12.57
N ALA A 132 2.18 4.28 -11.90
CA ALA A 132 2.54 2.89 -12.12
C ALA A 132 1.33 1.96 -11.91
N HIS A 133 0.62 2.11 -10.79
CA HIS A 133 -0.56 1.30 -10.50
C HIS A 133 -1.70 1.47 -11.53
N GLN A 134 -1.85 2.64 -12.15
CA GLN A 134 -2.88 2.87 -13.17
C GLN A 134 -2.54 2.24 -14.53
N LEU A 135 -1.26 2.00 -14.79
CA LEU A 135 -0.77 1.41 -16.04
C LEU A 135 -0.71 -0.14 -15.99
N LEU A 136 -0.84 -0.73 -14.81
CA LEU A 136 -0.67 -2.17 -14.55
C LEU A 136 -1.99 -2.91 -14.35
#